data_AF-A0A1W4WP02-F1
#
_entry.id   AF-A0A1W4WP02-F1
#
_cell.length_a   1.000
_cell.length_b   1.000
_cell.length_c   1.000
_cell.angle_alpha   90.00
_cell.angle_beta   90.00
_cell.angle_gamma   90.00
#
_symmetry.space_group_name_H-M   'P 1'
#
loop_
_entity.id
_entity.type
_entity.pdbx_description
1 polymer ?
#
loop_
_entity_poly.entity_id
_entity_poly.type
_entity_poly.pdbx_seq_one_letter_code
_entity_poly.pdbx_strand_id
1 'polypeptide(L)'
;MVTSFCEITQDEKQGRYLKTTQNVPEGSLILKEEPLVIGPEGVGVVFCFCCNKILNGVKIPVCPKCKTASVCNENCEGIWHSDNECDFFSKCSVQCGHFLVNSQIILPLRCLVFRNSNNQKWDELLKLESHLEKRRKCPVWKDIAINIEAGNNERRLILRQSKYFDCLCNRCLDPSELKTEISSLRCPRCKHGFVRPVNVDGSYNMWSCNTCQRDFSHSLVQSTIIEARALLNSLNISDIAEHEELLHKLLKTFSPNHFLLLEIKQNLIGLYTQSEPKVNKLRRKIELCEELLPLFRVVEPGLSRMQGITLYELQSARVLLAEKRVKNKEIDEKAFIEVLKDADSLLKQSIKHLLYEPKCSPEGRLCLECLGELKRIRSLMTELELSPCCNEVKSHRKKDKTSCLSEL
;
A
#
# COMPACT_ATOMS: atom_id res chain seq x y z
N MET A 1 -25.94 18.07 26.41
CA MET A 1 -26.12 19.32 27.16
C MET A 1 -25.05 19.39 28.24
N VAL A 2 -24.12 20.32 28.09
CA VAL A 2 -23.08 20.61 29.10
C VAL A 2 -23.74 21.45 30.20
N THR A 3 -23.51 21.11 31.47
CA THR A 3 -24.07 21.88 32.59
C THR A 3 -23.47 23.28 32.67
N SER A 4 -24.22 24.22 33.25
CA SER A 4 -23.86 25.65 33.30
C SER A 4 -22.54 25.98 34.02
N PHE A 5 -21.97 25.03 34.75
CA PHE A 5 -20.69 25.16 35.46
C PHE A 5 -19.50 24.56 34.70
N CYS A 6 -19.70 24.18 33.43
CA CYS A 6 -18.67 23.63 32.56
C CYS A 6 -18.54 24.46 31.28
N GLU A 7 -17.30 24.69 30.86
CA GLU A 7 -16.96 25.35 29.60
C GLU A 7 -16.08 24.43 28.73
N ILE A 8 -16.20 24.58 27.42
CA ILE A 8 -15.31 23.90 26.47
C ILE A 8 -14.09 24.79 26.24
N THR A 9 -12.91 24.28 26.51
CA THR A 9 -11.61 24.95 26.31
C THR A 9 -10.72 24.11 25.41
N GLN A 10 -9.60 24.67 24.92
CA GLN A 10 -8.62 23.92 24.14
C GLN A 10 -7.18 24.28 24.51
N ASP A 11 -6.27 23.32 24.40
CA ASP A 11 -4.82 23.54 24.47
C ASP A 11 -4.06 22.57 23.53
N GLU A 12 -2.75 22.79 23.36
CA GLU A 12 -1.91 21.98 22.46
C GLU A 12 -1.72 20.53 22.93
N LYS A 13 -1.87 20.26 24.23
CA LYS A 13 -1.58 18.95 24.81
C LYS A 13 -2.79 18.02 24.71
N GLN A 14 -3.96 18.52 25.07
CA GLN A 14 -5.20 17.75 25.23
C GLN A 14 -6.18 17.95 24.08
N GLY A 15 -5.95 18.93 23.19
CA GLY A 15 -6.95 19.32 22.20
C GLY A 15 -8.13 20.02 22.87
N ARG A 16 -9.36 19.72 22.45
CA ARG A 16 -10.58 20.24 23.10
C ARG A 16 -10.92 19.44 24.35
N TYR A 17 -11.20 20.12 25.46
CA TYR A 17 -11.58 19.49 26.72
C TYR A 17 -12.65 20.30 27.45
N LEU A 18 -13.33 19.63 28.39
CA LEU A 18 -14.31 20.24 29.27
C LEU A 18 -13.65 20.67 30.58
N LYS A 19 -13.84 21.92 30.98
CA LYS A 19 -13.28 22.52 32.20
C LYS A 19 -14.40 23.00 33.11
N THR A 20 -14.31 22.72 34.40
CA THR A 20 -15.25 23.27 35.38
C THR A 20 -14.88 24.72 35.72
N THR A 21 -15.86 25.62 35.74
CA THR A 21 -15.66 27.04 36.08
C THR A 21 -15.76 27.32 37.58
N GLN A 22 -16.20 26.33 38.36
CA GLN A 22 -16.38 26.41 39.81
C GLN A 22 -16.17 25.03 40.47
N ASN A 23 -16.14 25.00 41.80
CA ASN A 23 -16.14 23.75 42.57
C ASN A 23 -17.46 22.99 42.33
N VAL A 24 -17.35 21.70 42.00
CA VAL A 24 -18.50 20.85 41.69
C VAL A 24 -18.75 19.89 42.87
N PRO A 25 -19.91 19.94 43.52
CA PRO A 25 -20.25 18.99 44.59
C PRO A 25 -20.23 17.54 44.09
N GLU A 26 -19.90 16.62 44.99
CA GLU A 26 -19.97 15.18 44.71
C GLU A 26 -21.37 14.77 44.25
N GLY A 27 -21.45 13.88 43.26
CA GLY A 27 -22.71 13.40 42.68
C GLY A 27 -23.36 14.33 41.64
N SER A 28 -22.75 15.48 41.34
CA SER A 28 -23.27 16.38 40.31
C SER A 28 -23.19 15.77 38.90
N LEU A 29 -24.26 15.91 38.11
CA LEU A 29 -24.26 15.55 36.70
C LEU A 29 -23.40 16.56 35.90
N ILE A 30 -22.31 16.10 35.27
CA ILE A 30 -21.38 16.95 34.52
C ILE A 30 -21.79 17.05 33.03
N LEU A 31 -22.10 15.91 32.42
CA LEU A 31 -22.43 15.81 31.00
C LEU A 31 -23.53 14.78 30.80
N LYS A 32 -24.55 15.16 30.04
CA LYS A 32 -25.54 14.24 29.48
C LYS A 32 -25.67 14.51 28.01
N GLU A 33 -25.43 13.50 27.18
CA GLU A 33 -25.45 13.64 25.72
C GLU A 33 -26.16 12.44 25.10
N GLU A 34 -26.92 12.72 24.04
CA GLU A 34 -27.54 11.68 23.23
C GLU A 34 -26.59 11.32 22.09
N PRO A 35 -26.34 10.03 21.81
CA PRO A 35 -25.44 9.65 20.75
C PRO A 35 -26.01 10.05 19.39
N LEU A 36 -25.15 10.57 18.51
CA LEU A 36 -25.51 10.88 17.12
C LEU A 36 -25.90 9.62 16.34
N VAL A 37 -25.12 8.56 16.52
CA VAL A 37 -25.30 7.26 15.88
C VAL A 37 -24.88 6.17 16.86
N ILE A 38 -25.59 5.04 16.86
CA ILE A 38 -25.22 3.85 17.62
C ILE A 38 -24.92 2.69 16.67
N GLY A 39 -23.91 1.89 17.01
CA GLY A 39 -23.65 0.61 16.37
C GLY A 39 -23.00 -0.37 17.34
N PRO A 40 -22.66 -1.58 16.87
CA PRO A 40 -22.12 -2.64 17.71
C PRO A 40 -20.70 -2.33 18.18
N GLU A 41 -20.40 -2.78 19.39
CA GLU A 41 -19.07 -2.67 20.00
C GLU A 41 -18.08 -3.72 19.47
N GLY A 42 -18.55 -4.90 19.04
CA GLY A 42 -17.69 -6.04 18.68
C GLY A 42 -18.14 -6.86 17.46
N VAL A 43 -17.21 -7.67 16.92
CA VAL A 43 -17.45 -8.62 15.81
C VAL A 43 -18.38 -9.74 16.28
N GLY A 44 -19.32 -10.15 15.42
CA GLY A 44 -20.14 -11.35 15.65
C GLY A 44 -21.25 -11.19 16.68
N VAL A 45 -21.40 -10.00 17.28
CA VAL A 45 -22.54 -9.67 18.12
C VAL A 45 -23.68 -9.18 17.25
N VAL A 46 -24.81 -9.88 17.30
CA VAL A 46 -26.03 -9.45 16.63
C VAL A 46 -26.93 -8.77 17.65
N PHE A 47 -27.52 -7.65 17.24
CA PHE A 47 -28.37 -6.85 18.10
C PHE A 47 -29.60 -6.37 17.33
N CYS A 48 -30.62 -5.97 18.07
CA CYS A 48 -31.79 -5.32 17.51
C CYS A 48 -31.42 -3.92 17.03
N PHE A 49 -31.56 -3.66 15.73
CA PHE A 49 -31.28 -2.36 15.13
C PHE A 49 -32.15 -1.24 15.73
N CYS A 50 -33.33 -1.58 16.27
CA CYS A 50 -34.23 -0.61 16.88
C CYS A 50 -33.80 -0.25 18.32
N CYS A 51 -33.50 -1.22 19.18
CA CYS A 51 -33.30 -1.00 20.62
C CYS A 51 -31.92 -1.39 21.18
N ASN A 52 -31.00 -1.85 20.33
CA ASN A 52 -29.66 -2.31 20.70
C ASN A 52 -29.57 -3.51 21.65
N LYS A 53 -30.70 -4.19 21.92
CA LYS A 53 -30.69 -5.45 22.69
C LYS A 53 -29.95 -6.53 21.90
N ILE A 54 -28.99 -7.19 22.55
CA ILE A 54 -28.27 -8.34 21.98
C ILE A 54 -29.27 -9.47 21.69
N LEU A 55 -29.16 -10.07 20.50
CA LEU A 55 -30.01 -11.15 20.03
C LEU A 55 -29.26 -12.48 20.09
N ASN A 56 -29.83 -13.44 20.80
CA ASN A 56 -29.29 -14.79 20.94
C ASN A 56 -30.22 -15.77 20.22
N GLY A 57 -29.73 -16.48 19.19
CA GLY A 57 -30.51 -17.49 18.49
C GLY A 57 -30.03 -17.80 17.08
N VAL A 58 -30.43 -18.96 16.54
CA VAL A 58 -30.08 -19.43 15.19
C VAL A 58 -30.88 -18.70 14.10
N LYS A 59 -32.11 -18.26 14.42
CA LYS A 59 -32.96 -17.46 13.53
C LYS A 59 -33.16 -16.08 14.12
N ILE A 60 -32.76 -15.07 13.36
CA ILE A 60 -32.82 -13.67 13.79
C ILE A 60 -33.95 -13.00 12.99
N PRO A 61 -35.01 -12.51 13.67
CA PRO A 61 -36.06 -11.77 13.00
C PRO A 61 -35.51 -10.51 12.33
N VAL A 62 -36.08 -10.15 11.18
CA VAL A 62 -35.69 -8.96 10.42
C VAL A 62 -36.88 -8.02 10.27
N CYS A 63 -36.59 -6.73 10.11
CA CYS A 63 -37.59 -5.71 9.86
C CYS A 63 -38.46 -6.10 8.65
N PRO A 64 -39.80 -6.08 8.77
CA PRO A 64 -40.69 -6.54 7.72
C PRO A 64 -40.66 -5.67 6.46
N LYS A 65 -40.25 -4.40 6.57
CA LYS A 65 -40.19 -3.44 5.46
C LYS A 65 -38.90 -3.60 4.64
N CYS A 66 -37.73 -3.50 5.28
CA CYS A 66 -36.44 -3.57 4.56
C CYS A 66 -35.87 -4.98 4.41
N LYS A 67 -36.34 -5.96 5.19
CA LYS A 67 -35.86 -7.37 5.22
C LYS A 67 -34.38 -7.55 5.60
N THR A 68 -33.71 -6.50 6.07
CA THR A 68 -32.26 -6.47 6.27
C THR A 68 -31.85 -6.16 7.70
N ALA A 69 -32.50 -5.19 8.37
CA ALA A 69 -32.19 -4.84 9.75
C ALA A 69 -32.70 -5.93 10.71
N SER A 70 -31.84 -6.44 11.60
CA SER A 70 -32.24 -7.41 12.62
C SER A 70 -33.07 -6.74 13.72
N VAL A 71 -34.13 -7.39 14.17
CA VAL A 71 -35.02 -6.87 15.22
C VAL A 71 -35.28 -7.93 16.30
N CYS A 72 -35.53 -7.51 17.53
CA CYS A 72 -35.84 -8.45 18.61
C CYS A 72 -37.26 -9.05 18.48
N ASN A 73 -38.19 -8.30 17.89
CA ASN A 73 -39.55 -8.72 17.54
C ASN A 73 -40.16 -7.69 16.55
N GLU A 74 -41.33 -8.00 15.99
CA GLU A 74 -42.02 -7.16 15.00
C GLU A 74 -42.47 -5.79 15.53
N ASN A 75 -42.69 -5.68 16.84
CA ASN A 75 -43.24 -4.48 17.52
C ASN A 75 -42.21 -3.82 18.44
N CYS A 76 -40.93 -3.80 18.04
CA CYS A 76 -39.88 -3.23 18.88
C CYS A 76 -40.05 -1.70 18.99
N GLU A 77 -40.21 -1.19 20.21
CA GLU A 77 -40.35 0.26 20.51
C GLU A 77 -39.05 1.07 20.38
N GLY A 78 -37.97 0.44 19.91
CA GLY A 78 -36.68 1.11 19.75
C GLY A 78 -36.66 2.07 18.56
N ILE A 79 -35.89 3.15 18.69
CA ILE A 79 -35.89 4.29 17.73
C ILE A 79 -34.68 4.33 16.80
N TRP A 80 -33.71 3.42 16.94
CA TRP A 80 -32.43 3.53 16.25
C TRP A 80 -32.46 3.05 14.80
N HIS A 81 -33.50 2.32 14.39
CA HIS A 81 -33.74 1.98 12.99
C HIS A 81 -34.68 2.99 12.34
N SER A 82 -34.12 4.07 11.80
CA SER A 82 -34.90 5.16 11.20
C SER A 82 -35.54 4.76 9.87
N ASP A 83 -36.58 5.49 9.44
CA ASP A 83 -37.21 5.31 8.12
C ASP A 83 -36.21 5.50 6.98
N ASN A 84 -35.29 6.44 7.09
CA ASN A 84 -34.23 6.66 6.09
C ASN A 84 -33.28 5.45 6.00
N GLU A 85 -32.91 4.86 7.14
CA GLU A 85 -32.10 3.63 7.16
C GLU A 85 -32.90 2.45 6.59
N CYS A 86 -34.19 2.36 6.93
CA CYS A 86 -35.09 1.33 6.42
C CYS A 86 -35.24 1.40 4.90
N ASP A 87 -35.48 2.60 4.37
CA ASP A 87 -35.63 2.86 2.95
C ASP A 87 -34.31 2.64 2.19
N PHE A 88 -33.17 3.02 2.78
CA PHE A 88 -31.85 2.71 2.23
C PHE A 88 -31.63 1.20 2.10
N PHE A 89 -31.89 0.43 3.16
CA PHE A 89 -31.72 -1.02 3.12
C PHE A 89 -32.72 -1.71 2.18
N SER A 90 -33.94 -1.22 2.06
CA SER A 90 -34.95 -1.79 1.14
C SER A 90 -34.53 -1.75 -0.34
N LYS A 91 -33.63 -0.82 -0.70
CA LYS A 91 -33.13 -0.62 -2.07
C LYS A 91 -31.76 -1.27 -2.28
N CYS A 92 -31.14 -1.79 -1.24
CA CYS A 92 -29.80 -2.35 -1.28
C CYS A 92 -29.85 -3.88 -1.40
N SER A 93 -28.83 -4.48 -2.05
CA SER A 93 -28.68 -5.94 -2.13
C SER A 93 -28.13 -6.58 -0.84
N VAL A 94 -27.90 -5.78 0.21
CA VAL A 94 -27.38 -6.26 1.50
C VAL A 94 -28.48 -6.93 2.30
N GLN A 95 -28.28 -8.19 2.64
CA GLN A 95 -29.12 -8.98 3.56
C GLN A 95 -28.58 -9.00 5.00
N CYS A 96 -29.45 -9.31 5.97
CA CYS A 96 -29.09 -9.44 7.39
C CYS A 96 -27.90 -10.37 7.64
N GLY A 97 -27.79 -11.46 6.87
CA GLY A 97 -26.69 -12.43 6.99
C GLY A 97 -25.30 -11.82 6.87
N HIS A 98 -25.14 -10.77 6.05
CA HIS A 98 -23.86 -10.09 5.89
C HIS A 98 -23.41 -9.36 7.15
N PHE A 99 -24.34 -8.93 8.01
CA PHE A 99 -24.01 -8.25 9.27
C PHE A 99 -23.66 -9.23 10.39
N LEU A 100 -24.03 -10.51 10.27
CA LEU A 100 -23.67 -11.54 11.26
C LEU A 100 -22.16 -11.74 11.34
N VAL A 101 -21.51 -11.74 10.17
CA VAL A 101 -20.07 -11.90 10.05
C VAL A 101 -19.32 -10.57 10.17
N ASN A 102 -20.00 -9.45 9.86
CA ASN A 102 -19.36 -8.14 9.65
C ASN A 102 -20.06 -7.01 10.43
N SER A 103 -20.49 -7.27 11.66
CA SER A 103 -21.28 -6.33 12.48
C SER A 103 -20.69 -4.92 12.57
N GLN A 104 -19.36 -4.79 12.56
CA GLN A 104 -18.65 -3.51 12.65
C GLN A 104 -18.99 -2.52 11.54
N ILE A 105 -19.45 -2.98 10.37
CA ILE A 105 -19.83 -2.11 9.25
C ILE A 105 -21.10 -1.30 9.53
N ILE A 106 -21.92 -1.72 10.49
CA ILE A 106 -23.20 -1.08 10.80
C ILE A 106 -23.01 0.37 11.25
N LEU A 107 -22.02 0.65 12.12
CA LEU A 107 -21.76 2.01 12.59
C LEU A 107 -21.34 2.95 11.44
N PRO A 108 -20.32 2.63 10.61
CA PRO A 108 -20.00 3.42 9.42
C PRO A 108 -21.18 3.60 8.46
N LEU A 109 -21.96 2.54 8.19
CA LEU A 109 -23.13 2.64 7.31
C LEU A 109 -24.17 3.60 7.87
N ARG A 110 -24.47 3.52 9.17
CA ARG A 110 -25.39 4.45 9.82
C ARG A 110 -24.90 5.89 9.76
N CYS A 111 -23.60 6.13 9.96
CA CYS A 111 -23.03 7.46 9.76
C CYS A 111 -23.24 7.96 8.31
N LEU A 112 -23.03 7.11 7.30
CA LEU A 112 -23.23 7.47 5.89
C LEU A 112 -24.70 7.70 5.52
N VAL A 113 -25.62 6.88 6.05
CA VAL A 113 -27.07 7.09 5.87
C VAL A 113 -27.50 8.38 6.57
N PHE A 114 -26.98 8.62 7.77
CA PHE A 114 -27.28 9.80 8.57
C PHE A 114 -26.92 11.10 7.84
N ARG A 115 -25.82 11.12 7.07
CA ARG A 115 -25.43 12.23 6.18
C ARG A 115 -26.60 12.69 5.30
N ASN A 116 -27.36 11.76 4.73
CA ASN A 116 -28.45 12.10 3.82
C ASN A 116 -29.69 12.67 4.53
N SER A 117 -29.78 12.49 5.85
CA SER A 117 -30.91 12.91 6.67
C SER A 117 -30.69 14.22 7.43
N ASN A 118 -29.45 14.54 7.81
CA ASN A 118 -29.15 15.70 8.64
C ASN A 118 -27.72 16.23 8.39
N ASN A 119 -27.58 17.15 7.45
CA ASN A 119 -26.29 17.74 7.10
C ASN A 119 -25.61 18.49 8.26
N GLN A 120 -26.38 19.14 9.14
CA GLN A 120 -25.82 19.91 10.25
C GLN A 120 -25.14 19.00 11.29
N LYS A 121 -25.81 17.93 11.71
CA LYS A 121 -25.21 16.95 12.64
C LYS A 121 -24.11 16.11 11.97
N TRP A 122 -24.16 15.94 10.64
CA TRP A 122 -23.05 15.36 9.88
C TRP A 122 -21.79 16.23 9.95
N ASP A 123 -21.93 17.54 9.83
CA ASP A 123 -20.81 18.47 10.00
C ASP A 123 -20.23 18.41 11.42
N GLU A 124 -21.06 18.17 12.43
CA GLU A 124 -20.58 17.92 13.82
C GLU A 124 -19.81 16.60 13.93
N LEU A 125 -20.29 15.53 13.31
CA LEU A 125 -19.59 14.24 13.25
C LEU A 125 -18.19 14.39 12.61
N LEU A 126 -18.07 15.19 11.55
CA LEU A 126 -16.80 15.45 10.87
C LEU A 126 -15.81 16.28 11.71
N LYS A 127 -16.27 16.95 12.77
CA LYS A 127 -15.38 17.62 13.75
C LYS A 127 -14.74 16.65 14.73
N LEU A 128 -15.09 15.35 14.72
CA LEU A 128 -14.46 14.35 15.57
C LEU A 128 -13.01 14.10 15.12
N GLU A 129 -12.10 14.04 16.09
CA GLU A 129 -10.68 13.86 15.80
C GLU A 129 -10.39 12.41 15.41
N SER A 130 -9.90 12.19 14.20
CA SER A 130 -9.52 10.86 13.72
C SER A 130 -8.27 10.30 14.42
N HIS A 131 -7.46 11.19 15.01
CA HIS A 131 -6.13 10.90 15.56
C HIS A 131 -5.24 10.06 14.63
N LEU A 132 -5.38 10.24 13.31
CA LEU A 132 -4.78 9.38 12.30
C LEU A 132 -3.27 9.22 12.46
N GLU A 133 -2.54 10.31 12.71
CA GLU A 133 -1.08 10.27 12.90
C GLU A 133 -0.63 9.53 14.16
N LYS A 134 -1.44 9.59 15.23
CA LYS A 134 -1.19 8.78 16.44
C LYS A 134 -1.50 7.31 16.17
N ARG A 135 -2.63 7.03 15.51
CA ARG A 135 -3.06 5.66 15.14
C ARG A 135 -2.05 4.97 14.24
N ARG A 136 -1.42 5.68 13.30
CA ARG A 136 -0.34 5.17 12.44
C ARG A 136 0.82 4.51 13.19
N LYS A 137 1.05 4.94 14.44
CA LYS A 137 2.11 4.40 15.31
C LYS A 137 1.63 3.21 16.14
N CYS A 138 0.34 2.92 16.17
CA CYS A 138 -0.25 1.83 16.95
C CYS A 138 -0.16 0.49 16.17
N PRO A 139 -0.06 -0.66 16.87
CA PRO A 139 -0.06 -1.99 16.25
C PRO A 139 -1.26 -2.22 15.32
N VAL A 140 -2.45 -1.80 15.75
CA VAL A 140 -3.70 -1.87 14.97
C VAL A 140 -3.58 -1.26 13.57
N TRP A 141 -2.77 -0.21 13.36
CA TRP A 141 -2.57 0.35 12.03
C TRP A 141 -1.73 -0.54 11.13
N LYS A 142 -0.69 -1.18 11.70
CA LYS A 142 0.13 -2.17 10.98
C LYS A 142 -0.71 -3.39 10.61
N ASP A 143 -1.62 -3.80 11.48
CA ASP A 143 -2.52 -4.94 11.25
C ASP A 143 -3.59 -4.66 10.19
N ILE A 144 -3.94 -3.39 9.94
CA ILE A 144 -4.96 -2.95 8.97
C ILE A 144 -4.34 -2.50 7.63
N ALA A 145 -3.04 -2.18 7.61
CA ALA A 145 -2.34 -1.83 6.39
C ALA A 145 -2.24 -3.07 5.49
N ILE A 146 -2.97 -3.05 4.37
CA ILE A 146 -2.86 -4.12 3.37
C ILE A 146 -1.45 -4.04 2.78
N ASN A 147 -0.59 -4.99 3.13
CA ASN A 147 0.62 -5.22 2.37
C ASN A 147 0.22 -5.85 1.04
N ILE A 148 0.19 -5.06 -0.03
CA ILE A 148 -0.24 -5.52 -1.36
C ILE A 148 0.75 -6.55 -1.90
N GLU A 149 2.00 -6.51 -1.45
CA GLU A 149 3.08 -7.43 -1.83
C GLU A 149 3.06 -8.74 -1.04
N ALA A 150 2.20 -8.87 -0.02
CA ALA A 150 2.06 -10.10 0.74
C ALA A 150 1.58 -11.25 -0.14
N GLY A 151 2.04 -12.48 0.13
CA GLY A 151 1.59 -13.67 -0.58
C GLY A 151 0.07 -13.90 -0.48
N ASN A 152 -0.52 -14.66 -1.40
CA ASN A 152 -1.98 -14.83 -1.52
C ASN A 152 -2.64 -15.21 -0.18
N ASN A 153 -2.08 -16.18 0.55
CA ASN A 153 -2.62 -16.65 1.83
C ASN A 153 -2.68 -15.52 2.87
N GLU A 154 -1.56 -14.81 3.04
CA GLU A 154 -1.43 -13.70 3.98
C GLU A 154 -2.34 -12.53 3.57
N ARG A 155 -2.35 -12.16 2.29
CA ARG A 155 -3.22 -11.13 1.73
C ARG A 155 -4.70 -11.44 1.99
N ARG A 156 -5.15 -12.66 1.70
CA ARG A 156 -6.55 -13.09 1.94
C ARG A 156 -6.88 -13.07 3.42
N LEU A 157 -5.98 -13.51 4.28
CA LEU A 157 -6.15 -13.49 5.74
C LEU A 157 -6.33 -12.04 6.24
N ILE A 158 -5.43 -11.13 5.85
CA ILE A 158 -5.49 -9.71 6.22
C ILE A 158 -6.79 -9.07 5.72
N LEU A 159 -7.19 -9.32 4.47
CA LEU A 159 -8.44 -8.77 3.93
C LEU A 159 -9.67 -9.33 4.66
N ARG A 160 -9.69 -10.62 4.98
CA ARG A 160 -10.77 -11.24 5.75
C ARG A 160 -10.86 -10.65 7.16
N GLN A 161 -9.73 -10.48 7.84
CA GLN A 161 -9.69 -9.96 9.21
C GLN A 161 -9.95 -8.45 9.30
N SER A 162 -9.40 -7.66 8.38
CA SER A 162 -9.43 -6.19 8.45
C SER A 162 -10.53 -5.55 7.60
N LYS A 163 -10.97 -6.23 6.54
CA LYS A 163 -11.98 -5.74 5.59
C LYS A 163 -13.20 -6.64 5.48
N TYR A 164 -13.20 -7.79 6.16
CA TYR A 164 -14.37 -8.62 6.34
C TYR A 164 -14.96 -9.21 5.03
N PHE A 165 -14.10 -9.50 4.05
CA PHE A 165 -14.50 -10.19 2.82
C PHE A 165 -13.40 -11.12 2.32
N ASP A 166 -13.80 -12.13 1.55
CA ASP A 166 -12.89 -12.99 0.79
C ASP A 166 -12.60 -12.38 -0.59
N CYS A 167 -11.33 -12.08 -0.87
CA CYS A 167 -10.97 -11.46 -2.13
C CYS A 167 -11.07 -12.44 -3.31
N LEU A 168 -11.82 -12.06 -4.35
CA LEU A 168 -12.04 -12.83 -5.57
C LEU A 168 -11.39 -12.15 -6.80
N CYS A 169 -10.36 -11.33 -6.61
CA CYS A 169 -9.66 -10.72 -7.74
C CYS A 169 -8.84 -11.76 -8.52
N ASN A 170 -8.51 -11.45 -9.78
CA ASN A 170 -7.75 -12.35 -10.67
C ASN A 170 -6.45 -12.88 -10.03
N ARG A 171 -5.73 -12.06 -9.25
CA ARG A 171 -4.54 -12.51 -8.53
C ARG A 171 -4.86 -13.55 -7.46
N CYS A 172 -5.90 -13.32 -6.65
CA CYS A 172 -6.29 -14.26 -5.60
C CYS A 172 -6.84 -15.58 -6.14
N LEU A 173 -7.40 -15.57 -7.35
CA LEU A 173 -7.96 -16.72 -8.04
C LEU A 173 -6.95 -17.47 -8.93
N ASP A 174 -5.73 -16.97 -9.07
CA ASP A 174 -4.68 -17.59 -9.87
C ASP A 174 -3.62 -18.25 -8.96
N PRO A 175 -3.41 -19.58 -9.04
CA PRO A 175 -2.36 -20.27 -8.28
C PRO A 175 -0.93 -19.74 -8.51
N SER A 176 -0.68 -19.13 -9.67
CA SER A 176 0.60 -18.48 -10.01
C SER A 176 0.65 -16.99 -9.64
N GLU A 177 -0.46 -16.46 -9.15
CA GLU A 177 -0.66 -15.05 -8.81
C GLU A 177 -0.28 -14.11 -9.97
N LEU A 178 -0.90 -14.31 -11.13
CA LEU A 178 -0.61 -13.59 -12.39
C LEU A 178 0.78 -13.90 -12.94
N LYS A 179 1.19 -15.18 -12.88
CA LYS A 179 2.52 -15.68 -13.29
C LYS A 179 3.70 -15.04 -12.55
N THR A 180 3.43 -14.38 -11.42
CA THR A 180 4.47 -13.74 -10.62
C THR A 180 5.23 -14.74 -9.76
N GLU A 181 4.60 -15.86 -9.41
CA GLU A 181 5.11 -16.86 -8.46
C GLU A 181 5.40 -16.28 -7.07
N ILE A 182 4.72 -15.19 -6.69
CA ILE A 182 5.04 -14.44 -5.46
C ILE A 182 4.84 -15.25 -4.16
N SER A 183 4.03 -16.31 -4.16
CA SER A 183 3.93 -17.26 -3.03
C SER A 183 4.51 -18.65 -3.30
N SER A 184 5.20 -18.85 -4.43
CA SER A 184 5.61 -20.19 -4.87
C SER A 184 7.00 -20.58 -4.38
N LEU A 185 7.16 -21.87 -4.07
CA LEU A 185 8.45 -22.46 -3.69
C LEU A 185 9.08 -23.16 -4.90
N ARG A 186 10.41 -23.25 -4.96
CA ARG A 186 11.09 -24.14 -5.93
C ARG A 186 10.82 -25.59 -5.55
N CYS A 187 10.51 -26.41 -6.53
CA CYS A 187 10.25 -27.82 -6.29
C CYS A 187 11.54 -28.54 -5.87
N PRO A 188 11.63 -29.11 -4.66
CA PRO A 188 12.84 -29.81 -4.20
C PRO A 188 13.08 -31.12 -4.95
N ARG A 189 12.06 -31.67 -5.63
CA ARG A 189 12.18 -32.91 -6.41
C ARG A 189 12.80 -32.68 -7.78
N CYS A 190 12.18 -31.82 -8.60
CA CYS A 190 12.64 -31.61 -9.97
C CYS A 190 13.57 -30.41 -10.14
N LYS A 191 13.66 -29.50 -9.14
CA LYS A 191 14.46 -28.26 -9.16
C LYS A 191 14.13 -27.24 -10.27
N HIS A 192 13.27 -27.60 -11.22
CA HIS A 192 12.85 -26.76 -12.34
C HIS A 192 11.47 -26.13 -12.13
N GLY A 193 10.51 -26.88 -11.57
CA GLY A 193 9.15 -26.40 -11.35
C GLY A 193 8.94 -25.62 -10.06
N PHE A 194 7.76 -25.02 -9.95
CA PHE A 194 7.27 -24.29 -8.78
C PHE A 194 6.14 -25.05 -8.09
N VAL A 195 6.20 -25.09 -6.76
CA VAL A 195 5.18 -25.66 -5.88
C VAL A 195 4.16 -24.56 -5.58
N ARG A 196 2.92 -24.80 -5.98
CA ARG A 196 1.79 -23.85 -5.90
C ARG A 196 0.61 -24.47 -5.15
N PRO A 197 -0.29 -23.67 -4.58
CA PRO A 197 -1.53 -24.21 -4.03
C PRO A 197 -2.39 -24.83 -5.13
N VAL A 198 -2.99 -25.99 -4.86
CA VAL A 198 -3.93 -26.65 -5.80
C VAL A 198 -5.27 -25.91 -5.85
N ASN A 199 -5.77 -25.53 -4.66
CA ASN A 199 -7.00 -24.77 -4.50
C ASN A 199 -6.70 -23.37 -3.97
N VAL A 200 -7.42 -22.37 -4.50
CA VAL A 200 -7.30 -20.93 -4.14
C VAL A 200 -8.55 -20.39 -3.45
N ASP A 201 -9.49 -21.26 -3.10
CA ASP A 201 -10.76 -20.95 -2.42
C ASP A 201 -10.60 -20.58 -0.93
N GLY A 202 -9.36 -20.53 -0.44
CA GLY A 202 -9.05 -20.29 0.97
C GLY A 202 -8.95 -21.56 1.82
N SER A 203 -9.21 -22.74 1.25
CA SER A 203 -8.91 -24.04 1.85
C SER A 203 -7.59 -24.58 1.28
N TYR A 204 -6.48 -23.96 1.72
CA TYR A 204 -5.12 -24.32 1.27
C TYR A 204 -4.69 -25.68 1.82
N ASN A 205 -5.31 -26.76 1.38
CA ASN A 205 -5.08 -28.08 1.96
C ASN A 205 -3.96 -28.84 1.24
N MET A 206 -3.67 -28.50 -0.02
CA MET A 206 -2.71 -29.22 -0.85
C MET A 206 -1.95 -28.31 -1.80
N TRP A 207 -0.66 -28.62 -1.98
CA TRP A 207 0.25 -27.92 -2.88
C TRP A 207 0.87 -28.90 -3.87
N SER A 208 1.04 -28.49 -5.13
CA SER A 208 1.60 -29.35 -6.17
C SER A 208 2.58 -28.60 -7.06
N CYS A 209 3.55 -29.34 -7.60
CA CYS A 209 4.54 -28.83 -8.54
C CYS A 209 3.94 -28.72 -9.94
N ASN A 210 4.02 -27.54 -10.56
CA ASN A 210 3.53 -27.30 -11.92
C ASN A 210 4.28 -28.07 -13.02
N THR A 211 5.44 -28.65 -12.74
CA THR A 211 6.26 -29.38 -13.72
C THR A 211 6.20 -30.89 -13.51
N CYS A 212 6.60 -31.38 -12.33
CA CYS A 212 6.66 -32.82 -12.06
C CYS A 212 5.41 -33.39 -11.37
N GLN A 213 4.39 -32.56 -11.12
CA GLN A 213 3.12 -32.96 -10.50
C GLN A 213 3.28 -33.62 -9.12
N ARG A 214 4.41 -33.41 -8.44
CA ARG A 214 4.61 -33.90 -7.08
C ARG A 214 3.81 -33.05 -6.11
N ASP A 215 3.04 -33.73 -5.26
CA ASP A 215 2.32 -33.09 -4.16
C ASP A 215 3.16 -32.95 -2.89
N PHE A 216 2.88 -31.85 -2.19
CA PHE A 216 3.47 -31.42 -0.92
C PHE A 216 2.36 -31.02 0.05
N SER A 217 2.53 -31.36 1.33
CA SER A 217 1.55 -30.99 2.35
C SER A 217 1.57 -29.49 2.62
N HIS A 218 0.40 -28.92 2.95
CA HIS A 218 0.31 -27.54 3.36
C HIS A 218 1.19 -27.21 4.57
N SER A 219 1.22 -28.10 5.58
CA SER A 219 2.03 -27.94 6.78
C SER A 219 3.52 -27.77 6.47
N LEU A 220 4.07 -28.56 5.54
CA LEU A 220 5.46 -28.45 5.13
C LEU A 220 5.76 -27.10 4.48
N VAL A 221 4.89 -26.65 3.57
CA VAL A 221 5.04 -25.34 2.91
C VAL A 221 4.95 -24.21 3.94
N GLN A 222 3.99 -24.27 4.87
CA GLN A 222 3.85 -23.24 5.92
C GLN A 222 5.04 -23.21 6.87
N SER A 223 5.51 -24.36 7.37
CA SER A 223 6.71 -24.42 8.22
C SER A 223 7.93 -23.86 7.51
N THR A 224 8.10 -24.15 6.22
CA THR A 224 9.21 -23.60 5.40
C THR A 224 9.14 -22.06 5.33
N ILE A 225 7.94 -21.50 5.12
CA ILE A 225 7.73 -20.04 5.08
C ILE A 225 7.98 -19.41 6.45
N ILE A 226 7.49 -20.03 7.54
CA ILE A 226 7.66 -19.54 8.92
C ILE A 226 9.14 -19.52 9.30
N GLU A 227 9.89 -20.58 8.99
CA GLU A 227 11.33 -20.64 9.24
C GLU A 227 12.08 -19.56 8.45
N ALA A 228 11.76 -19.38 7.17
CA ALA A 228 12.38 -18.34 6.35
C ALA A 228 12.06 -16.92 6.86
N ARG A 229 10.83 -16.69 7.33
CA ARG A 229 10.43 -15.43 7.99
C ARG A 229 11.18 -15.21 9.29
N ALA A 230 11.38 -16.26 10.10
CA ALA A 230 12.14 -16.16 11.34
C ALA A 230 13.61 -15.78 11.07
N LEU A 231 14.23 -16.36 10.03
CA LEU A 231 15.56 -15.97 9.57
C LEU A 231 15.62 -14.50 9.15
N LEU A 232 14.66 -14.04 8.35
CA LEU A 232 14.56 -12.64 7.92
C LEU A 232 14.44 -11.68 9.11
N ASN A 233 13.59 -12.01 10.09
CA ASN A 233 13.39 -11.19 11.29
C ASN A 233 14.60 -11.18 12.23
N SER A 234 15.52 -12.13 12.09
CA SER A 234 16.74 -12.23 12.90
C SER A 234 17.93 -11.45 12.33
N LEU A 235 17.81 -10.91 11.11
CA LEU A 235 18.89 -10.17 10.46
C LEU A 235 19.23 -8.88 11.20
N ASN A 236 20.51 -8.52 11.18
CA ASN A 236 20.91 -7.16 11.52
C ASN A 236 20.40 -6.20 10.46
N ILE A 237 19.51 -5.29 10.86
CA ILE A 237 18.83 -4.30 10.00
C ILE A 237 19.83 -3.48 9.17
N SER A 238 21.07 -3.31 9.62
CA SER A 238 22.10 -2.48 8.97
C SER A 238 23.15 -3.24 8.15
N ASP A 239 23.16 -4.57 8.17
CA ASP A 239 24.22 -5.37 7.55
C ASP A 239 23.86 -5.84 6.12
N ILE A 240 24.54 -5.30 5.11
CA ILE A 240 24.35 -5.67 3.71
C ILE A 240 24.75 -7.11 3.42
N ALA A 241 25.83 -7.60 4.04
CA ALA A 241 26.38 -8.92 3.75
C ALA A 241 25.44 -10.02 4.24
N GLU A 242 24.89 -9.87 5.45
CA GLU A 242 23.91 -10.82 5.99
C GLU A 242 22.64 -10.89 5.11
N HIS A 243 22.16 -9.75 4.61
CA HIS A 243 21.00 -9.71 3.71
C HIS A 243 21.27 -10.40 2.36
N GLU A 244 22.42 -10.16 1.73
CA GLU A 244 22.80 -10.84 0.48
C GLU A 244 23.01 -12.36 0.68
N GLU A 245 23.61 -12.77 1.80
CA GLU A 245 23.78 -14.19 2.11
C GLU A 245 22.41 -14.89 2.30
N LEU A 246 21.50 -14.26 3.05
CA LEU A 246 20.16 -14.80 3.24
C LEU A 246 19.40 -14.84 1.90
N LEU A 247 19.47 -13.79 1.09
CA LEU A 247 18.85 -13.76 -0.25
C LEU A 247 19.35 -14.95 -1.09
N HIS A 248 20.66 -15.15 -1.16
CA HIS A 248 21.27 -16.25 -1.90
C HIS A 248 20.85 -17.63 -1.38
N LYS A 249 20.75 -17.79 -0.05
CA LYS A 249 20.27 -19.02 0.59
C LYS A 249 18.81 -19.30 0.24
N LEU A 250 17.93 -18.31 0.39
CA LEU A 250 16.49 -18.49 0.19
C LEU A 250 16.12 -18.64 -1.30
N LEU A 251 16.90 -18.08 -2.23
CA LEU A 251 16.73 -18.30 -3.68
C LEU A 251 16.81 -19.78 -4.11
N LYS A 252 17.43 -20.65 -3.29
CA LYS A 252 17.49 -22.10 -3.52
C LYS A 252 16.16 -22.80 -3.19
N THR A 253 15.35 -22.19 -2.34
CA THR A 253 14.10 -22.76 -1.81
C THR A 253 12.86 -22.09 -2.39
N PHE A 254 12.91 -20.79 -2.66
CA PHE A 254 11.77 -19.98 -3.09
C PHE A 254 11.90 -19.52 -4.55
N SER A 255 10.77 -19.15 -5.16
CA SER A 255 10.79 -18.48 -6.45
C SER A 255 11.57 -17.15 -6.35
N PRO A 256 12.21 -16.66 -7.43
CA PRO A 256 12.95 -15.38 -7.40
C PRO A 256 12.13 -14.16 -7.01
N ASN A 257 10.80 -14.25 -7.15
CA ASN A 257 9.84 -13.19 -6.89
C ASN A 257 9.05 -13.42 -5.58
N HIS A 258 9.42 -14.43 -4.79
CA HIS A 258 8.69 -14.76 -3.58
C HIS A 258 8.66 -13.56 -2.61
N PHE A 259 7.52 -13.28 -1.97
CA PHE A 259 7.32 -12.06 -1.16
C PHE A 259 8.40 -11.84 -0.10
N LEU A 260 8.93 -12.90 0.52
CA LEU A 260 10.08 -12.81 1.44
C LEU A 260 11.35 -12.29 0.77
N LEU A 261 11.62 -12.70 -0.47
CA LEU A 261 12.76 -12.23 -1.22
C LEU A 261 12.56 -10.79 -1.68
N LEU A 262 11.32 -10.40 -2.00
CA LEU A 262 11.01 -9.00 -2.33
C LEU A 262 11.35 -8.08 -1.17
N GLU A 263 10.96 -8.46 0.04
CA GLU A 263 11.27 -7.72 1.26
C GLU A 263 12.78 -7.58 1.46
N ILE A 264 13.54 -8.67 1.29
CA ILE A 264 15.02 -8.62 1.36
C ILE A 264 15.60 -7.69 0.29
N LYS A 265 15.13 -7.77 -0.97
CA LYS A 265 15.61 -6.93 -2.06
C LYS A 265 15.30 -5.45 -1.83
N GLN A 266 14.13 -5.12 -1.28
CA GLN A 266 13.78 -3.76 -0.90
C GLN A 266 14.67 -3.23 0.23
N ASN A 267 14.91 -4.04 1.27
CA ASN A 267 15.84 -3.70 2.35
C ASN A 267 17.25 -3.45 1.81
N LEU A 268 17.74 -4.31 0.91
CA LEU A 268 19.03 -4.14 0.24
C LEU A 268 19.12 -2.84 -0.55
N ILE A 269 18.08 -2.45 -1.30
CA ILE A 269 18.05 -1.15 -2.00
C ILE A 269 18.19 0.00 -0.99
N GLY A 270 17.46 -0.04 0.13
CA GLY A 270 17.57 0.94 1.20
C GLY A 270 18.98 1.01 1.80
N LEU A 271 19.59 -0.15 2.08
CA LEU A 271 20.95 -0.23 2.63
C LEU A 271 22.02 0.26 1.64
N TYR A 272 21.91 -0.09 0.37
CA TYR A 272 22.82 0.42 -0.65
C TYR A 272 22.74 1.93 -0.80
N THR A 273 21.55 2.50 -0.62
CA THR A 273 21.30 3.96 -0.64
C THR A 273 22.00 4.68 0.51
N GLN A 274 22.04 4.07 1.70
CA GLN A 274 22.70 4.64 2.88
C GLN A 274 24.22 4.41 2.87
N SER A 275 24.70 3.49 2.03
CA SER A 275 26.12 3.11 1.99
C SER A 275 26.95 3.95 1.02
N GLU A 276 28.27 3.94 1.17
CA GLU A 276 29.17 4.59 0.24
C GLU A 276 28.93 4.11 -1.22
N PRO A 277 28.71 5.03 -2.18
CA PRO A 277 28.30 4.70 -3.56
C PRO A 277 29.48 4.16 -4.39
N LYS A 278 29.93 2.94 -4.08
CA LYS A 278 30.95 2.23 -4.87
C LYS A 278 30.33 1.67 -6.15
N VAL A 279 31.12 1.55 -7.22
CA VAL A 279 30.66 1.09 -8.55
C VAL A 279 29.93 -0.26 -8.48
N ASN A 280 30.47 -1.23 -7.75
CA ASN A 280 29.85 -2.54 -7.55
C ASN A 280 28.51 -2.45 -6.81
N LYS A 281 28.42 -1.62 -5.77
CA LYS A 281 27.19 -1.40 -4.99
C LYS A 281 26.11 -0.70 -5.83
N LEU A 282 26.49 0.29 -6.64
CA LEU A 282 25.58 0.97 -7.55
C LEU A 282 25.02 0.01 -8.60
N ARG A 283 25.88 -0.84 -9.20
CA ARG A 283 25.44 -1.88 -10.14
C ARG A 283 24.45 -2.84 -9.49
N ARG A 284 24.77 -3.32 -8.28
CA ARG A 284 23.88 -4.22 -7.55
C ARG A 284 22.53 -3.58 -7.22
N LYS A 285 22.52 -2.30 -6.82
CA LYS A 285 21.28 -1.54 -6.59
C LYS A 285 20.43 -1.41 -7.88
N ILE A 286 21.07 -1.17 -9.02
CA ILE A 286 20.39 -1.11 -10.33
C ILE A 286 19.75 -2.46 -10.66
N GLU A 287 20.49 -3.57 -10.55
CA GLU A 287 19.98 -4.92 -10.78
C GLU A 287 18.73 -5.21 -9.93
N LEU A 288 18.79 -4.92 -8.63
CA LEU A 288 17.66 -5.11 -7.72
C LEU A 288 16.43 -4.29 -8.13
N CYS A 289 16.62 -3.04 -8.52
CA CYS A 289 15.51 -2.19 -8.98
C CYS A 289 14.90 -2.72 -10.29
N GLU A 290 15.73 -3.17 -11.24
CA GLU A 290 15.30 -3.75 -12.51
C GLU A 290 14.57 -5.08 -12.35
N GLU A 291 14.95 -5.89 -11.34
CA GLU A 291 14.23 -7.11 -10.97
C GLU A 291 12.84 -6.82 -10.38
N LEU A 292 12.72 -5.78 -9.53
CA LEU A 292 11.48 -5.49 -8.79
C LEU A 292 10.43 -4.74 -9.63
N LEU A 293 10.84 -3.82 -10.51
CA LEU A 293 9.89 -2.97 -11.25
C LEU A 293 8.86 -3.74 -12.09
N PRO A 294 9.24 -4.77 -12.89
CA PRO A 294 8.27 -5.56 -13.64
C PRO A 294 7.25 -6.25 -12.75
N LEU A 295 7.67 -6.70 -11.57
CA LEU A 295 6.79 -7.38 -10.63
C LEU A 295 5.78 -6.41 -10.01
N PHE A 296 6.22 -5.23 -9.56
CA PHE A 296 5.31 -4.23 -9.00
C PHE A 296 4.27 -3.76 -10.03
N ARG A 297 4.62 -3.69 -11.31
CA ARG A 297 3.66 -3.37 -12.39
C ARG A 297 2.53 -4.40 -12.52
N VAL A 298 2.79 -5.66 -12.16
CA VAL A 298 1.79 -6.74 -12.18
C VAL A 298 0.99 -6.80 -10.89
N VAL A 299 1.66 -6.70 -9.74
CA VAL A 299 1.05 -6.87 -8.41
C VAL A 299 0.27 -5.63 -7.96
N GLU A 300 0.76 -4.45 -8.33
CA GLU A 300 0.18 -3.15 -7.95
C GLU A 300 -0.17 -2.32 -9.21
N PRO A 301 -1.14 -2.77 -10.03
CA PRO A 301 -1.52 -2.01 -11.21
C PRO A 301 -2.12 -0.66 -10.81
N GLY A 302 -1.57 0.44 -11.34
CA GLY A 302 -2.03 1.80 -11.08
C GLY A 302 -0.98 2.71 -10.44
N LEU A 303 -1.43 3.63 -9.58
CA LEU A 303 -0.54 4.46 -8.77
C LEU A 303 -0.02 3.60 -7.61
N SER A 304 1.30 3.52 -7.47
CA SER A 304 1.99 2.59 -6.58
C SER A 304 3.20 3.28 -5.99
N ARG A 305 3.24 3.37 -4.66
CA ARG A 305 4.37 3.95 -3.93
C ARG A 305 5.65 3.22 -4.25
N MET A 306 5.58 1.89 -4.30
CA MET A 306 6.73 1.03 -4.54
C MET A 306 7.30 1.24 -5.93
N GLN A 307 6.46 1.34 -6.97
CA GLN A 307 6.92 1.74 -8.30
C GLN A 307 7.58 3.12 -8.28
N GLY A 308 6.96 4.11 -7.63
CA GLY A 308 7.50 5.47 -7.52
C GLY A 308 8.89 5.52 -6.86
N ILE A 309 9.02 4.86 -5.72
CA ILE A 309 10.27 4.76 -4.95
C ILE A 309 11.33 4.02 -5.77
N THR A 310 11.03 2.84 -6.31
CA THR A 310 12.01 2.05 -7.06
C THR A 310 12.48 2.76 -8.35
N LEU A 311 11.60 3.49 -9.04
CA LEU A 311 12.00 4.32 -10.20
C LEU A 311 12.97 5.44 -9.82
N TYR A 312 12.75 6.09 -8.68
CA TYR A 312 13.66 7.11 -8.16
C TYR A 312 15.02 6.52 -7.76
N GLU A 313 15.01 5.39 -7.06
CA GLU A 313 16.24 4.73 -6.63
C GLU A 313 17.06 4.21 -7.83
N LEU A 314 16.39 3.72 -8.87
CA LEU A 314 17.00 3.27 -10.12
C LEU A 314 17.70 4.42 -10.85
N GLN A 315 17.00 5.53 -11.09
CA GLN A 315 17.59 6.66 -11.80
C GLN A 315 18.76 7.27 -11.02
N SER A 316 18.61 7.39 -9.69
CA SER A 316 19.66 7.94 -8.82
C SER A 316 20.94 7.11 -8.91
N ALA A 317 20.80 5.78 -8.85
CA ALA A 317 21.93 4.86 -8.98
C ALA A 317 22.58 4.90 -10.38
N ARG A 318 21.77 5.00 -11.45
CA ARG A 318 22.26 5.11 -12.84
C ARG A 318 23.05 6.39 -13.08
N VAL A 319 22.54 7.53 -12.63
CA VAL A 319 23.20 8.84 -12.78
C VAL A 319 24.52 8.85 -12.01
N LEU A 320 24.52 8.44 -10.73
CA LEU A 320 25.75 8.39 -9.91
C LEU A 320 26.80 7.44 -10.50
N LEU A 321 26.37 6.31 -11.06
CA LEU A 321 27.28 5.39 -11.74
C LEU A 321 27.86 6.04 -13.00
N ALA A 322 27.04 6.70 -13.80
CA ALA A 322 27.49 7.38 -15.01
C ALA A 322 28.45 8.55 -14.72
N GLU A 323 28.19 9.36 -13.69
CA GLU A 323 29.10 10.42 -13.22
C GLU A 323 30.50 9.86 -12.89
N LYS A 324 30.57 8.72 -12.20
CA LYS A 324 31.84 8.03 -11.92
C LYS A 324 32.53 7.54 -13.19
N ARG A 325 31.76 7.02 -14.14
CA ARG A 325 32.30 6.54 -15.43
C ARG A 325 32.84 7.69 -16.28
N VAL A 326 32.18 8.84 -16.31
CA VAL A 326 32.69 10.07 -16.95
C VAL A 326 33.99 10.51 -16.29
N LYS A 327 34.04 10.55 -14.95
CA LYS A 327 35.25 10.92 -14.19
C LYS A 327 36.44 10.00 -14.49
N ASN A 328 36.16 8.71 -14.69
CA ASN A 328 37.14 7.70 -15.06
C ASN A 328 37.45 7.66 -16.58
N LYS A 329 36.82 8.52 -17.39
CA LYS A 329 36.91 8.54 -18.86
C LYS A 329 36.48 7.22 -19.53
N GLU A 330 35.58 6.48 -18.89
CA GLU A 330 35.00 5.24 -19.44
C GLU A 330 33.85 5.50 -20.41
N ILE A 331 33.18 6.65 -20.29
CA ILE A 331 32.12 7.11 -21.19
C ILE A 331 32.34 8.59 -21.52
N ASP A 332 31.87 9.02 -22.68
CA ASP A 332 31.93 10.41 -23.13
C ASP A 332 30.71 11.22 -22.68
N GLU A 333 30.76 12.54 -22.89
CA GLU A 333 29.66 13.45 -22.53
C GLU A 333 28.36 13.09 -23.26
N LYS A 334 28.43 12.60 -24.50
CA LYS A 334 27.26 12.18 -25.28
C LYS A 334 26.56 10.97 -24.64
N ALA A 335 27.31 9.94 -24.26
CA ALA A 335 26.77 8.80 -23.55
C ALA A 335 26.21 9.20 -22.18
N PHE A 336 26.81 10.17 -21.49
CA PHE A 336 26.27 10.69 -20.23
C PHE A 336 24.93 11.40 -20.43
N ILE A 337 24.80 12.23 -21.47
CA ILE A 337 23.52 12.88 -21.83
C ILE A 337 22.41 11.84 -22.07
N GLU A 338 22.70 10.71 -22.72
CA GLU A 338 21.70 9.65 -22.90
C GLU A 338 21.25 9.03 -21.56
N VAL A 339 22.16 8.87 -20.60
CA VAL A 339 21.79 8.45 -19.23
C VAL A 339 20.90 9.51 -18.55
N LEU A 340 21.20 10.79 -18.71
CA LEU A 340 20.39 11.88 -18.15
C LEU A 340 18.97 11.93 -18.76
N LYS A 341 18.84 11.65 -20.07
CA LYS A 341 17.52 11.54 -20.75
C LYS A 341 16.70 10.38 -20.20
N ASP A 342 17.32 9.22 -19.99
CA ASP A 342 16.67 8.07 -19.36
C ASP A 342 16.25 8.40 -17.91
N ALA A 343 17.12 9.07 -17.15
CA ALA A 343 16.82 9.53 -15.80
C ALA A 343 15.64 10.53 -15.75
N ASP A 344 15.54 11.49 -16.69
CA ASP A 344 14.39 12.39 -16.82
C ASP A 344 13.07 11.60 -17.03
N SER A 345 13.11 10.57 -17.88
CA SER A 345 11.95 9.70 -18.12
C SER A 345 11.53 8.92 -16.88
N LEU A 346 12.51 8.34 -16.16
CA LEU A 346 12.27 7.60 -14.92
C LEU A 346 11.73 8.51 -13.81
N LEU A 347 12.27 9.72 -13.66
CA LEU A 347 11.79 10.72 -12.70
C LEU A 347 10.35 11.15 -12.99
N LYS A 348 9.99 11.38 -14.26
CA LYS A 348 8.60 11.68 -14.64
C LYS A 348 7.64 10.57 -14.23
N GLN A 349 8.04 9.32 -14.44
CA GLN A 349 7.24 8.16 -14.02
C GLN A 349 7.15 8.08 -12.49
N SER A 350 8.27 8.28 -11.79
CA SER A 350 8.29 8.32 -10.31
C SER A 350 7.33 9.38 -9.76
N ILE A 351 7.40 10.62 -10.27
CA ILE A 351 6.50 11.71 -9.89
C ILE A 351 5.04 11.32 -10.13
N LYS A 352 4.71 10.72 -11.29
CA LYS A 352 3.34 10.28 -11.58
C LYS A 352 2.79 9.37 -10.49
N HIS A 353 3.60 8.46 -9.94
CA HIS A 353 3.17 7.55 -8.88
C HIS A 353 3.05 8.23 -7.51
N LEU A 354 3.92 9.21 -7.21
CA LEU A 354 4.03 9.83 -5.88
C LEU A 354 3.27 11.15 -5.73
N LEU A 355 2.77 11.74 -6.82
CA LEU A 355 2.18 13.09 -6.86
C LEU A 355 1.03 13.31 -5.87
N TYR A 356 0.26 12.26 -5.61
CA TYR A 356 -0.95 12.32 -4.77
C TYR A 356 -0.68 11.98 -3.31
N GLU A 357 0.56 11.67 -2.95
CA GLU A 357 0.92 11.39 -1.57
C GLU A 357 0.89 12.67 -0.73
N PRO A 358 0.45 12.60 0.55
CA PRO A 358 0.45 13.76 1.42
C PRO A 358 1.85 14.36 1.54
N LYS A 359 1.98 15.69 1.38
CA LYS A 359 3.30 16.38 1.41
C LYS A 359 4.14 16.08 2.67
N CYS A 360 3.50 15.75 3.79
CA CYS A 360 4.17 15.41 5.04
C CYS A 360 4.57 13.93 5.18
N SER A 361 4.14 13.05 4.26
CA SER A 361 4.57 11.65 4.26
C SER A 361 6.00 11.52 3.70
N PRO A 362 6.71 10.41 3.99
CA PRO A 362 7.97 10.10 3.35
C PRO A 362 7.90 10.14 1.82
N GLU A 363 6.84 9.57 1.24
CA GLU A 363 6.61 9.50 -0.20
C GLU A 363 6.29 10.87 -0.80
N GLY A 364 5.52 11.70 -0.10
CA GLY A 364 5.26 13.08 -0.53
C GLY A 364 6.52 13.95 -0.52
N ARG A 365 7.40 13.77 0.47
CA ARG A 365 8.73 14.41 0.48
C ARG A 365 9.59 13.92 -0.68
N LEU A 366 9.61 12.61 -0.93
CA LEU A 366 10.32 12.03 -2.06
C LEU A 366 9.80 12.59 -3.41
N CYS A 367 8.49 12.82 -3.54
CA CYS A 367 7.94 13.47 -4.74
C CYS A 367 8.50 14.90 -4.94
N LEU A 368 8.68 15.67 -3.87
CA LEU A 368 9.30 17.00 -3.94
C LEU A 368 10.77 16.91 -4.33
N GLU A 369 11.51 15.94 -3.80
CA GLU A 369 12.89 15.65 -4.20
C GLU A 369 12.96 15.29 -5.69
N CYS A 370 12.08 14.42 -6.18
CA CYS A 370 12.01 14.06 -7.60
C CYS A 370 11.79 15.29 -8.50
N LEU A 371 10.94 16.23 -8.10
CA LEU A 371 10.71 17.47 -8.85
C LEU A 371 11.95 18.38 -8.88
N GLY A 372 12.67 18.48 -7.76
CA GLY A 372 13.94 19.20 -7.66
C GLY A 372 15.02 18.58 -8.55
N GLU A 373 15.19 17.26 -8.46
CA GLU A 373 16.14 16.49 -9.26
C GLU A 373 15.84 16.57 -10.75
N LEU A 374 14.56 16.53 -11.14
CA LEU A 374 14.14 16.69 -12.54
C LEU A 374 14.57 18.04 -13.11
N LYS A 375 14.46 19.12 -12.31
CA LYS A 375 14.95 20.44 -12.71
C LYS A 375 16.47 20.48 -12.82
N ARG A 376 17.18 19.85 -11.87
CA ARG A 376 18.65 19.76 -11.85
C ARG A 376 19.19 19.04 -13.08
N ILE A 377 18.67 17.85 -13.38
CA ILE A 377 19.09 17.03 -14.52
C ILE A 377 18.88 17.78 -15.84
N ARG A 378 17.76 18.47 -16.01
CA ARG A 378 17.50 19.27 -17.23
C ARG A 378 18.46 20.43 -17.41
N SER A 379 18.79 21.16 -16.33
CA SER A 379 19.79 22.22 -16.38
C SER A 379 21.14 21.67 -16.81
N LEU A 380 21.57 20.58 -16.18
CA LEU A 380 22.85 19.91 -16.48
C LEU A 380 22.90 19.43 -17.93
N MET A 381 21.82 18.85 -18.45
CA MET A 381 21.75 18.46 -19.86
C MET A 381 21.93 19.64 -20.80
N THR A 382 21.26 20.77 -20.53
CA THR A 382 21.39 21.99 -21.34
C THR A 382 22.82 22.54 -21.30
N GLU A 383 23.46 22.54 -20.13
CA GLU A 383 24.85 22.99 -19.96
C GLU A 383 25.84 22.11 -20.75
N LEU A 384 25.66 20.78 -20.70
CA LEU A 384 26.48 19.82 -21.44
C LEU A 384 26.27 19.90 -22.97
N GLU A 385 25.07 20.24 -23.43
CA GLU A 385 24.79 20.43 -24.86
C GLU A 385 25.40 21.74 -25.42
N LEU A 386 25.59 22.75 -24.57
CA LEU A 386 26.21 24.03 -24.92
C LEU A 386 27.76 24.01 -24.85
N SER A 387 28.35 22.94 -24.29
CA SER A 387 29.80 22.74 -24.21
C SER A 387 30.44 22.70 -25.62
N PRO A 388 31.57 23.40 -25.87
CA PRO A 388 32.21 23.49 -27.19
C PRO A 388 32.63 22.15 -27.81
N CYS A 389 32.70 21.06 -27.02
CA CYS A 389 33.11 19.74 -27.50
C CYS A 389 32.10 19.08 -28.46
N CYS A 390 30.86 19.57 -28.56
CA CYS A 390 29.85 19.03 -29.47
C CYS A 390 29.79 19.71 -30.86
N ASN A 391 30.56 20.79 -31.11
CA ASN A 391 30.45 21.57 -32.35
C ASN A 391 31.47 21.22 -33.46
N GLU A 392 32.36 20.26 -33.26
CA GLU A 392 33.26 19.79 -34.34
C GLU A 392 32.64 18.68 -35.19
N VAL A 393 31.60 18.96 -35.97
CA VAL A 393 31.40 18.40 -37.34
C VAL A 393 30.32 19.24 -38.03
N LYS A 394 30.61 20.48 -38.46
CA LYS A 394 29.77 21.19 -39.46
C LYS A 394 30.45 22.41 -40.09
N SER A 395 31.71 22.32 -40.52
CA SER A 395 32.26 23.33 -41.44
C SER A 395 33.46 22.87 -42.27
N HIS A 396 33.28 21.87 -43.12
CA HIS A 396 34.10 21.70 -44.32
C HIS A 396 33.19 21.61 -45.55
N ARG A 397 32.82 22.77 -46.09
CA ARG A 397 32.45 22.98 -47.51
C ARG A 397 32.58 24.46 -47.87
N LYS A 398 33.82 24.82 -48.21
CA LYS A 398 34.26 25.99 -49.01
C LYS A 398 35.60 25.49 -49.57
N LYS A 399 35.88 25.37 -50.86
CA LYS A 399 35.40 26.00 -52.09
C LYS A 399 35.73 25.02 -53.22
N ASP A 400 34.92 24.99 -54.26
CA ASP A 400 35.41 24.92 -55.65
C ASP A 400 34.34 25.54 -56.55
N LYS A 401 34.56 26.81 -56.87
CA LYS A 401 33.94 27.50 -58.00
C LYS A 401 35.09 28.10 -58.80
N THR A 402 35.62 27.30 -59.70
CA THR A 402 36.35 27.77 -60.89
C THR A 402 35.37 27.84 -62.05
N SER A 403 35.56 28.91 -62.81
CA SER A 403 34.83 29.38 -63.98
C SER A 403 34.61 28.33 -65.08
N CYS A 404 33.45 28.39 -65.73
CA CYS A 404 33.42 28.45 -67.19
C CYS A 404 32.18 29.22 -67.67
N LEU A 405 32.43 30.27 -68.44
CA LEU A 405 31.49 30.97 -69.31
C LEU A 405 31.13 30.07 -70.49
N SER A 406 29.86 30.03 -70.90
CA SER A 406 29.44 30.17 -72.31
C SER A 406 27.93 29.99 -72.48
N GLU A 407 27.34 30.95 -73.20
CA GLU A 407 26.12 30.87 -74.03
C GLU A 407 24.76 31.31 -73.47
N LEU A 408 24.33 32.43 -74.08
CA LEU A 408 23.02 33.07 -74.22
C LEU A 408 22.52 34.01 -73.12
#